data_AF-A0A7C3FY89-F1
#
_entry.id   AF-A0A7C3FY89-F1
#
_cell.length_a   1.000
_cell.length_b   1.000
_cell.length_c   1.000
_cell.angle_alpha   90.00
_cell.angle_beta   90.00
_cell.angle_gamma   90.00
#
_symmetry.space_group_name_H-M   'P 1'
#
loop_
_entity.id
_entity.type
_entity.pdbx_description
1 polymer ?
#
loop_
_entity_poly.entity_id
_entity_poly.type
_entity_poly.pdbx_seq_one_letter_code
_entity_poly.pdbx_strand_id
1 'polypeptide(L)'
;DHMGRPDIDQGINSQGFQQFQDLMARNGNIWTKVSCPERLSTMGPPYDDVIAFSRALVAAFPTRVLWGTDWPHPNMKSHMPDDGHLVDIIPKIAPTKALQEQLLVTNPLRLYWDE
;
A
#
# COMPACT_ATOMS: atom_id res chain seq x y z
N ASP A 1 5.74 2.27 6.61
CA ASP A 1 5.43 2.90 5.31
C ASP A 1 5.72 1.98 4.13
N HIS A 2 4.99 2.19 3.04
CA HIS A 2 5.10 1.47 1.75
C HIS A 2 5.25 -0.05 1.90
N MET A 3 4.41 -0.65 2.76
CA MET A 3 4.39 -2.11 3.03
C MET A 3 5.72 -2.69 3.56
N GLY A 4 6.62 -1.86 4.08
CA GLY A 4 7.97 -2.29 4.46
C GLY A 4 8.91 -2.47 3.26
N ARG A 5 8.55 -1.92 2.10
CA ARG A 5 9.28 -2.02 0.82
C ARG A 5 9.60 -3.48 0.44
N PRO A 6 8.58 -4.31 0.21
CA PRO A 6 8.81 -5.70 -0.19
C PRO A 6 9.61 -5.76 -1.49
N ASP A 7 10.42 -6.80 -1.61
CA ASP A 7 11.07 -7.14 -2.87
C ASP A 7 10.04 -7.78 -3.80
N ILE A 8 9.63 -7.02 -4.83
CA ILE A 8 8.58 -7.43 -5.77
C ILE A 8 9.02 -8.64 -6.60
N ASP A 9 10.31 -8.75 -6.94
CA ASP A 9 10.85 -9.84 -7.76
C ASP A 9 10.82 -11.19 -7.02
N GLN A 10 10.84 -11.18 -5.68
CA GLN A 10 10.71 -12.39 -4.87
C GLN A 10 9.25 -12.86 -4.72
N GLY A 11 8.28 -12.06 -5.18
CA GLY A 11 6.87 -12.38 -5.15
C GLY A 11 6.23 -12.33 -3.76
N ILE A 12 4.91 -12.52 -3.75
CA ILE A 12 4.07 -12.34 -2.54
C ILE A 12 4.33 -13.38 -1.44
N ASN A 13 4.94 -14.52 -1.80
CA ASN A 13 5.29 -15.57 -0.84
C ASN A 13 6.73 -15.43 -0.33
N SER A 14 7.42 -14.34 -0.64
CA SER A 14 8.76 -14.06 -0.14
C SER A 14 8.78 -14.04 1.39
N GLN A 15 9.87 -14.55 1.96
CA GLN A 15 10.04 -14.62 3.41
C GLN A 15 9.88 -13.25 4.06
N GLY A 16 10.45 -12.20 3.46
CA GLY A 16 10.38 -10.83 3.99
C GLY A 16 8.94 -10.30 4.06
N PHE A 17 8.14 -10.50 3.01
CA PHE A 17 6.75 -10.04 3.00
C PHE A 17 5.86 -10.85 3.96
N GLN A 18 6.08 -12.16 4.06
CA GLN A 18 5.37 -13.00 5.03
C GLN A 18 5.71 -12.59 6.47
N GLN A 19 6.97 -12.30 6.77
CA GLN A 19 7.39 -11.78 8.07
C GLN A 19 6.78 -10.42 8.39
N PHE A 20 6.60 -9.55 7.39
CA PHE A 20 5.90 -8.28 7.55
C PHE A 20 4.42 -8.48 7.91
N GLN A 21 3.72 -9.40 7.23
CA GLN A 21 2.34 -9.76 7.57
C GLN A 21 2.22 -10.37 8.97
N ASP A 22 3.15 -11.26 9.34
CA ASP A 22 3.24 -11.85 10.68
C ASP A 22 3.41 -10.79 11.77
N LEU A 23 4.26 -9.79 11.54
CA LEU A 23 4.46 -8.67 12.44
C LEU A 23 3.14 -7.91 12.67
N MET A 24 2.42 -7.59 11.59
CA MET A 24 1.12 -6.93 11.67
C MET A 24 0.06 -7.80 12.36
N ALA A 25 0.07 -9.11 12.13
CA ALA A 25 -0.87 -10.04 12.73
C ALA A 25 -0.68 -10.18 14.25
N ARG A 26 0.58 -10.23 14.71
CA ARG A 26 0.92 -10.40 16.14
C ARG A 26 0.74 -9.13 16.97
N ASN A 27 0.71 -7.96 16.34
CA ASN A 27 0.58 -6.68 17.04
C ASN A 27 -0.53 -5.82 16.43
N GLY A 28 -1.64 -5.68 17.16
CA GLY A 28 -2.81 -4.88 16.78
C GLY A 28 -2.54 -3.38 16.60
N ASN A 29 -1.43 -2.86 17.14
CA ASN A 29 -1.09 -1.44 17.09
C ASN A 29 -0.30 -1.05 15.84
N ILE A 30 0.06 -2.01 14.97
CA ILE A 30 0.83 -1.74 13.76
C ILE A 30 -0.13 -1.44 12.60
N TRP A 31 0.18 -0.35 11.90
CA TRP A 31 -0.47 0.12 10.69
C TRP A 31 0.52 0.11 9.53
N THR A 32 0.00 0.07 8.30
CA THR A 32 0.84 0.23 7.12
C THR A 32 0.17 1.05 6.03
N LYS A 33 0.99 1.70 5.21
CA LYS A 33 0.54 2.36 3.98
C LYS A 33 0.75 1.43 2.81
N VAL A 34 -0.31 1.16 2.04
CA VAL A 34 -0.28 0.44 0.75
C VAL A 34 -0.12 1.46 -0.38
N SER A 35 1.07 2.06 -0.45
CA SER A 35 1.41 3.22 -1.29
C SER A 35 2.75 3.02 -1.97
N CYS A 36 3.13 3.98 -2.82
CA CYS A 36 4.39 4.03 -3.55
C CYS A 36 4.68 2.90 -4.54
N PRO A 37 3.73 2.50 -5.40
CA PRO A 37 4.02 1.50 -6.42
C PRO A 37 5.13 1.96 -7.38
N GLU A 38 5.30 3.26 -7.62
CA GLU A 38 6.40 3.84 -8.41
C GLU A 38 7.80 3.59 -7.82
N ARG A 39 7.88 3.36 -6.50
CA ARG A 39 9.15 3.04 -5.82
C ARG A 39 9.45 1.55 -5.76
N LEU A 40 8.45 0.71 -6.00
CA LEU A 40 8.50 -0.73 -5.76
C LEU A 40 8.46 -1.54 -7.06
N SER A 41 7.68 -1.07 -8.02
CA SER A 41 7.47 -1.75 -9.29
C SER A 41 8.77 -1.90 -10.06
N THR A 42 8.99 -3.09 -10.59
CA THR A 42 10.07 -3.37 -11.54
C THR A 42 9.58 -3.25 -12.99
N MET A 43 8.26 -3.20 -13.20
CA MET A 43 7.62 -3.03 -14.51
C MET A 43 7.29 -1.57 -14.87
N GLY A 44 7.17 -0.67 -13.89
CA GLY A 44 6.68 0.70 -14.09
C GLY A 44 5.16 0.78 -14.29
N PRO A 45 4.61 1.92 -14.73
CA PRO A 45 3.17 2.10 -14.95
C PRO A 45 2.60 1.04 -15.92
N PRO A 46 1.41 0.47 -15.67
CA PRO A 46 0.42 0.85 -14.65
C PRO A 46 0.61 0.12 -13.30
N TYR A 47 1.83 -0.37 -13.02
CA TYR A 47 2.29 -0.92 -11.74
C TYR A 47 1.57 -2.19 -11.28
N ASP A 48 1.17 -3.04 -12.22
CA ASP A 48 0.35 -4.21 -11.94
C ASP A 48 1.07 -5.27 -11.06
N ASP A 49 2.40 -5.28 -11.07
CA ASP A 49 3.27 -6.15 -10.26
C ASP A 49 3.20 -5.86 -8.76
N VAL A 50 2.84 -4.64 -8.36
CA VAL A 50 2.71 -4.23 -6.94
C VAL A 50 1.30 -4.49 -6.39
N ILE A 51 0.30 -4.64 -7.26
CA ILE A 51 -1.12 -4.74 -6.86
C ILE A 51 -1.35 -5.93 -5.94
N ALA A 52 -0.75 -7.08 -6.23
CA ALA A 52 -0.95 -8.30 -5.45
C ALA A 52 -0.56 -8.12 -3.97
N PHE A 53 0.57 -7.46 -3.71
CA PHE A 53 1.06 -7.17 -2.36
C PHE A 53 0.14 -6.21 -1.62
N SER A 54 -0.23 -5.10 -2.27
CA SER A 54 -1.13 -4.10 -1.69
C SER A 54 -2.50 -4.70 -1.37
N ARG A 55 -3.07 -5.47 -2.30
CA ARG A 55 -4.38 -6.11 -2.15
C ARG A 55 -4.39 -7.16 -1.04
N ALA A 56 -3.31 -7.93 -0.87
CA ALA A 56 -3.22 -8.89 0.22
C ALA A 56 -3.27 -8.19 1.60
N LEU A 57 -2.55 -7.07 1.77
CA LEU A 57 -2.60 -6.31 3.01
C LEU A 57 -3.96 -5.64 3.24
N VAL A 58 -4.58 -5.08 2.20
CA VAL A 58 -5.93 -4.51 2.29
C VAL A 58 -6.96 -5.57 2.71
N ALA A 59 -6.86 -6.78 2.16
CA ALA A 59 -7.76 -7.88 2.49
C ALA A 59 -7.53 -8.44 3.90
N ALA A 60 -6.26 -8.61 4.31
CA ALA A 60 -5.91 -9.19 5.60
C ALA A 60 -6.09 -8.22 6.77
N PHE A 61 -5.86 -6.92 6.54
CA PHE A 61 -5.84 -5.91 7.60
C PHE A 61 -6.68 -4.67 7.23
N PRO A 62 -7.97 -4.83 6.86
CA PRO A 62 -8.77 -3.76 6.26
C PRO A 62 -8.93 -2.53 7.16
N THR A 63 -8.83 -2.69 8.48
CA THR A 63 -8.97 -1.60 9.46
C THR A 63 -7.63 -1.02 9.92
N ARG A 64 -6.49 -1.42 9.31
CA ARG A 64 -5.13 -1.00 9.70
C ARG A 64 -4.24 -0.67 8.50
N VAL A 65 -4.86 -0.37 7.36
CA VAL A 65 -4.19 0.06 6.13
C VAL A 65 -4.58 1.48 5.76
N LEU A 66 -3.64 2.21 5.17
CA LEU A 66 -3.80 3.59 4.72
C LEU A 66 -3.27 3.73 3.29
N TRP A 67 -3.63 4.82 2.63
CA TRP A 67 -3.09 5.18 1.31
C TRP A 67 -2.67 6.65 1.27
N GLY A 68 -1.72 6.97 0.39
CA GLY A 68 -1.29 8.33 0.09
C GLY A 68 -0.44 8.33 -1.18
N THR A 69 -0.35 9.49 -1.85
CA THR A 69 0.40 9.64 -3.11
C THR A 69 1.91 9.60 -2.93
N ASP A 70 2.41 10.00 -1.76
CA ASP A 70 3.84 10.28 -1.51
C ASP A 70 4.40 11.47 -2.32
N TRP A 71 3.52 12.32 -2.85
CA TRP A 71 3.89 13.61 -3.44
C TRP A 71 4.67 14.46 -2.40
N PRO A 72 5.77 15.15 -2.77
CA PRO A 72 6.27 15.43 -4.11
C PRO A 72 7.28 14.40 -4.65
N HIS A 73 7.14 13.12 -4.28
CA HIS A 73 7.96 12.01 -4.78
C HIS A 73 9.46 12.20 -4.53
N PRO A 74 9.89 12.49 -3.28
CA PRO A 74 11.28 12.81 -3.00
C PRO A 74 12.22 11.66 -3.39
N ASN A 75 13.42 12.00 -3.84
CA ASN A 75 14.46 11.06 -4.29
C ASN A 75 14.09 10.18 -5.50
N MET A 76 12.96 10.43 -6.16
CA MET A 76 12.67 9.83 -7.47
C MET A 76 13.53 10.51 -8.53
N LYS A 77 14.62 9.85 -8.94
CA LYS A 77 15.61 10.39 -9.89
C LYS A 77 15.42 9.86 -11.31
N SER A 78 14.98 8.61 -11.45
CA SER A 78 14.88 7.93 -12.74
C SER A 78 13.63 8.33 -13.51
N HIS A 79 12.54 8.64 -12.82
CA HIS A 79 11.27 9.04 -13.40
C HIS A 79 10.46 9.85 -12.40
N MET A 80 9.52 10.66 -12.90
CA MET A 80 8.45 11.25 -12.10
C MET A 80 7.18 10.44 -12.38
N PRO A 81 6.49 9.88 -11.37
CA PRO A 81 5.23 9.20 -11.61
C PRO A 81 4.16 10.20 -12.07
N ASP A 82 3.20 9.71 -12.85
CA ASP A 82 1.93 10.40 -13.03
C ASP A 82 1.04 10.11 -11.81
N ASP A 83 0.73 11.13 -11.02
CA ASP A 83 -0.12 11.00 -9.83
C ASP A 83 -1.49 10.39 -10.14
N GLY A 84 -2.04 10.60 -11.35
CA GLY A 84 -3.29 10.00 -11.79
C GLY A 84 -3.21 8.48 -11.85
N HIS A 85 -2.12 7.94 -12.41
CA HIS A 85 -1.89 6.48 -12.43
C HIS A 85 -1.73 5.89 -11.03
N LEU A 86 -1.19 6.66 -10.07
CA LEU A 86 -1.09 6.21 -8.67
C LEU A 86 -2.48 6.12 -8.02
N VAL A 87 -3.34 7.12 -8.25
CA VAL A 87 -4.73 7.13 -7.77
C VAL A 87 -5.55 6.01 -8.41
N ASP A 88 -5.35 5.73 -9.70
CA ASP A 88 -6.06 4.69 -10.45
C ASP A 88 -5.80 3.25 -9.95
N ILE A 89 -4.78 3.04 -9.10
CA ILE A 89 -4.52 1.75 -8.46
C ILE A 89 -5.47 1.47 -7.30
N ILE A 90 -6.01 2.51 -6.64
CA ILE A 90 -6.90 2.38 -5.49
C ILE A 90 -8.01 1.35 -5.73
N PRO A 91 -8.83 1.42 -6.81
CA PRO A 91 -9.87 0.43 -7.05
C PRO A 91 -9.34 -0.98 -7.36
N LYS A 92 -8.07 -1.12 -7.78
CA LYS A 92 -7.46 -2.44 -8.02
C LYS A 92 -7.05 -3.14 -6.72
N ILE A 93 -6.58 -2.37 -5.72
CA ILE A 93 -6.14 -2.88 -4.40
C ILE A 93 -7.26 -2.94 -3.37
N ALA A 94 -8.24 -2.03 -3.48
CA ALA A 94 -9.45 -1.96 -2.67
C ALA A 94 -10.69 -2.06 -3.60
N PRO A 95 -11.09 -3.27 -4.00
CA PRO A 95 -12.07 -3.49 -5.07
C PRO A 95 -13.52 -3.17 -4.70
N THR A 96 -13.82 -2.90 -3.44
CA THR A 96 -15.17 -2.58 -2.98
C THR A 96 -15.20 -1.17 -2.39
N LYS A 97 -16.35 -0.51 -2.48
CA LYS A 97 -16.56 0.81 -1.84
C LYS A 97 -16.24 0.78 -0.35
N ALA A 98 -16.62 -0.30 0.35
CA ALA A 98 -16.33 -0.47 1.77
C ALA A 98 -14.81 -0.51 2.04
N LEU A 99 -14.03 -1.23 1.23
CA LEU A 99 -12.57 -1.25 1.38
C LEU A 99 -11.94 0.11 1.04
N GLN A 100 -12.47 0.83 0.04
CA GLN A 100 -11.99 2.17 -0.30
C GLN A 100 -12.30 3.17 0.82
N GLU A 101 -13.48 3.12 1.40
CA GLU A 101 -13.87 3.96 2.53
C GLU A 101 -13.01 3.68 3.76
N GLN A 102 -12.75 2.40 4.08
CA GLN A 102 -11.80 2.03 5.13
C GLN A 102 -10.42 2.62 4.84
N LEU A 103 -9.87 2.38 3.64
CA LEU A 103 -8.53 2.78 3.25
C LEU A 103 -8.31 4.30 3.23
N LEU A 104 -9.31 5.07 2.77
CA LEU A 104 -9.18 6.49 2.46
C LEU A 104 -9.83 7.44 3.47
N VAL A 105 -10.77 6.95 4.29
CA VAL A 105 -11.57 7.79 5.19
C VAL A 105 -11.50 7.28 6.62
N THR A 106 -12.06 6.10 6.89
CA THR A 106 -12.25 5.62 8.26
C THR A 106 -10.93 5.37 8.98
N ASN A 107 -9.98 4.69 8.34
CA ASN A 107 -8.68 4.40 8.92
C ASN A 107 -7.84 5.67 9.17
N PRO A 108 -7.65 6.59 8.19
CA PRO A 108 -6.89 7.81 8.44
C PRO A 108 -7.56 8.73 9.46
N LEU A 109 -8.91 8.82 9.50
CA LEU A 109 -9.60 9.60 10.52
C LEU A 109 -9.29 9.06 11.93
N ARG A 110 -9.42 7.74 12.15
CA ARG A 110 -9.10 7.13 13.45
C ARG A 110 -7.64 7.34 13.86
N LEU A 111 -6.71 7.34 12.91
CA LEU A 111 -5.29 7.45 13.25
C LEU A 111 -4.83 8.89 13.47
N TYR A 112 -5.36 9.85 12.72
CA TYR A 112 -4.84 11.22 12.68
C TYR A 112 -5.79 12.26 13.30
N TRP A 113 -7.07 11.93 13.48
CA TRP A 113 -8.14 12.83 13.93
C TRP A 113 -8.98 12.25 15.08
N ASP A 114 -8.52 11.20 15.76
CA ASP A 114 -9.17 10.77 17.01
C ASP A 114 -9.01 11.91 18.05
N GLU A 115 -10.14 12.49 18.47
CA GLU A 115 -10.28 13.39 19.61
C GLU A 115 -10.55 12.61 20.90
#